data_AF-A0A2T7CFG6-F1
#
_entry.id   AF-A0A2T7CFG6-F1
#
_cell.length_a   1.000
_cell.length_b   1.000
_cell.length_c   1.000
_cell.angle_alpha   90.00
_cell.angle_beta   90.00
_cell.angle_gamma   90.00
#
_symmetry.space_group_name_H-M   'P 1'
#
loop_
_entity.id
_entity.type
_entity.pdbx_description
1 polymer ?
#
loop_
_entity_poly.entity_id
_entity_poly.type
_entity_poly.pdbx_seq_one_letter_code
_entity_poly.pdbx_strand_id
1 'polypeptide(L)'
;MAAAGGGARSSRLGSSGAPRVAPGLGPADLYKPAPQLGPNHTRTFVDPPLSSARLRTHTDIFYATKSKIAGRIDKQAGRGMALAEGNGAAIFGEEQEALVLKSWALMKKDSANLGLRFFLKIFEIAPSAKQMFSFLRDSDVPLEKNPKLKTHAMSVFVMTCEAAAQLRKAGKVTVRETTLKRLGATHFKYGVADGHFEVTRFALLETIKEALPADMWSLEMKNAWSEAYNQLVAAIKQEMKPAA
;
A
#
# COMPACT_ATOMS: atom_id res chain seq x y z
N MET A 1 -39.22 -14.02 53.28
CA MET A 1 -39.70 -12.73 52.73
C MET A 1 -40.97 -13.00 51.95
N ALA A 2 -41.93 -12.08 51.99
CA ALA A 2 -43.37 -12.32 51.93
C ALA A 2 -43.96 -12.70 50.54
N ALA A 3 -44.96 -13.57 50.63
CA ALA A 3 -46.28 -13.60 49.97
C ALA A 3 -46.45 -13.14 48.50
N ALA A 4 -46.98 -14.08 47.72
CA ALA A 4 -47.70 -13.88 46.48
C ALA A 4 -49.20 -13.61 46.72
N GLY A 5 -49.78 -12.77 45.87
CA GLY A 5 -51.21 -12.58 45.60
C GLY A 5 -51.28 -11.65 44.37
N GLY A 6 -51.98 -11.93 43.28
CA GLY A 6 -53.25 -12.61 43.08
C GLY A 6 -54.21 -11.58 42.46
N GLY A 7 -54.78 -11.85 41.28
CA GLY A 7 -55.96 -11.12 40.80
C GLY A 7 -55.89 -10.56 39.38
N ALA A 8 -56.77 -11.09 38.53
CA ALA A 8 -56.93 -10.82 37.11
C ALA A 8 -57.82 -9.60 36.80
N ARG A 9 -57.71 -9.02 35.59
CA ARG A 9 -58.80 -8.95 34.58
C ARG A 9 -58.44 -8.17 33.30
N SER A 10 -58.64 -8.88 32.18
CA SER A 10 -59.16 -8.51 30.85
C SER A 10 -59.47 -7.04 30.51
N SER A 11 -59.03 -6.55 29.33
CA SER A 11 -59.94 -6.36 28.18
C SER A 11 -59.31 -5.75 26.90
N ARG A 12 -59.79 -6.28 25.76
CA ARG A 12 -60.00 -5.70 24.40
C ARG A 12 -58.82 -5.33 23.47
N LEU A 13 -58.64 -6.22 22.48
CA LEU A 13 -58.88 -6.05 21.04
C LEU A 13 -58.66 -4.65 20.41
N GLY A 14 -57.68 -4.58 19.51
CA GLY A 14 -57.53 -3.55 18.47
C GLY A 14 -56.75 -4.11 17.29
N SER A 15 -57.45 -4.29 16.16
CA SER A 15 -56.96 -4.74 14.85
C SER A 15 -56.22 -3.61 14.11
N SER A 16 -55.13 -3.92 13.39
CA SER A 16 -54.82 -3.29 12.09
C SER A 16 -53.63 -3.94 11.36
N GLY A 17 -53.89 -4.50 10.18
CA GLY A 17 -53.13 -4.22 8.94
C GLY A 17 -51.76 -4.85 8.73
N ALA A 18 -51.73 -6.07 8.17
CA ALA A 18 -50.57 -6.58 7.41
C ALA A 18 -50.70 -6.17 5.92
N PRO A 19 -49.62 -5.73 5.24
CA PRO A 19 -49.68 -5.33 3.84
C PRO A 19 -49.76 -6.53 2.88
N ARG A 20 -50.58 -6.34 1.85
CA ARG A 20 -51.04 -7.30 0.84
C ARG A 20 -49.96 -7.54 -0.21
N VAL A 21 -49.62 -8.82 -0.45
CA VAL A 21 -48.75 -9.27 -1.55
C VAL A 21 -49.57 -9.32 -2.84
N ALA A 22 -49.06 -8.67 -3.90
CA ALA A 22 -49.66 -8.72 -5.25
C ALA A 22 -49.31 -10.03 -5.97
N PRO A 23 -50.24 -10.66 -6.73
CA PRO A 23 -49.97 -11.91 -7.41
C PRO A 23 -49.41 -11.72 -8.84
N GLY A 24 -48.42 -12.55 -9.17
CA GLY A 24 -48.31 -13.26 -10.44
C GLY A 24 -47.84 -12.51 -11.69
N LEU A 25 -46.57 -12.73 -12.07
CA LEU A 25 -46.17 -12.87 -13.48
C LEU A 25 -45.52 -14.24 -13.63
N GLY A 26 -46.16 -15.10 -14.42
CA GLY A 26 -45.73 -16.48 -14.68
C GLY A 26 -44.60 -16.56 -15.72
N PRO A 27 -43.89 -17.69 -15.80
CA PRO A 27 -42.76 -17.88 -16.69
C PRO A 27 -43.26 -18.33 -18.08
N ALA A 28 -43.66 -17.39 -18.94
CA ALA A 28 -44.03 -17.72 -20.33
C ALA A 28 -43.70 -16.66 -21.40
N ASP A 29 -43.08 -15.53 -21.06
CA ASP A 29 -42.69 -14.50 -22.05
C ASP A 29 -41.22 -14.60 -22.51
N LEU A 30 -40.57 -15.73 -22.25
CA LEU A 30 -39.19 -16.03 -22.60
C LEU A 30 -39.11 -16.96 -23.82
N TYR A 31 -39.62 -16.55 -24.98
CA TYR A 31 -39.11 -16.96 -26.30
C TYR A 31 -39.81 -16.22 -27.44
N LYS A 32 -39.16 -15.18 -27.99
CA LYS A 32 -39.39 -14.75 -29.38
C LYS A 32 -38.07 -14.95 -30.14
N PRO A 33 -38.05 -15.72 -31.24
CA PRO A 33 -36.83 -15.92 -32.02
C PRO A 33 -36.46 -14.64 -32.77
N ALA A 34 -35.17 -14.30 -32.72
CA ALA A 34 -34.58 -13.17 -33.45
C ALA A 34 -34.62 -13.42 -34.98
N PRO A 35 -34.74 -12.35 -35.80
CA PRO A 35 -34.72 -12.49 -37.25
C PRO A 35 -33.31 -12.84 -37.75
N GLN A 36 -33.25 -13.83 -38.65
CA GLN A 36 -32.02 -14.29 -39.29
C GLN A 36 -31.43 -13.19 -40.18
N LEU A 37 -30.22 -12.75 -39.87
CA LEU A 37 -29.42 -11.84 -40.72
C LEU A 37 -28.71 -12.67 -41.81
N GLY A 38 -29.04 -12.39 -43.07
CA GLY A 38 -28.39 -12.99 -44.24
C GLY A 38 -26.93 -12.56 -44.41
N PRO A 39 -26.15 -13.25 -45.26
CA PRO A 39 -24.72 -13.04 -45.38
C PRO A 39 -24.38 -11.87 -46.32
N ASN A 40 -23.18 -11.33 -46.11
CA ASN A 40 -22.47 -10.33 -46.91
C ASN A 40 -22.92 -8.88 -46.73
N HIS A 41 -22.12 -8.13 -45.99
CA HIS A 41 -21.38 -6.97 -46.51
C HIS A 41 -20.17 -6.73 -45.61
N THR A 42 -18.99 -7.14 -46.07
CA THR A 42 -17.69 -6.77 -45.50
C THR A 42 -17.49 -5.27 -45.69
N ARG A 43 -17.96 -4.48 -44.73
CA ARG A 43 -17.53 -3.09 -44.58
C ARG A 43 -16.23 -3.13 -43.79
N THR A 44 -15.13 -2.89 -44.48
CA THR A 44 -13.82 -2.64 -43.88
C THR A 44 -13.95 -1.49 -42.89
N PHE A 45 -13.98 -1.82 -41.61
CA PHE A 45 -13.76 -0.87 -40.53
C PHE A 45 -12.26 -0.58 -40.53
N VAL A 46 -11.87 0.40 -41.37
CA VAL A 46 -10.54 0.98 -41.30
C VAL A 46 -10.54 1.79 -40.01
N ASP A 47 -9.81 1.31 -39.00
CA ASP A 47 -9.58 2.05 -37.77
C ASP A 47 -9.02 3.44 -38.14
N PRO A 48 -9.61 4.54 -37.65
CA PRO A 48 -9.00 5.85 -37.81
C PRO A 48 -7.63 5.85 -37.11
N PRO A 49 -6.62 6.54 -37.67
CA PRO A 49 -5.30 6.59 -37.07
C PRO A 49 -5.41 7.16 -35.65
N LEU A 50 -4.94 6.39 -34.66
CA LEU A 50 -4.88 6.79 -33.26
C LEU A 50 -3.98 8.02 -33.11
N SER A 51 -4.59 9.19 -33.21
CA SER A 51 -4.05 10.43 -32.68
C SER A 51 -4.68 10.70 -31.31
N SER A 52 -3.84 11.17 -30.39
CA SER A 52 -4.13 11.66 -29.05
C SER A 52 -4.28 10.62 -27.92
N ALA A 53 -3.20 10.52 -27.14
CA ALA A 53 -3.14 10.25 -25.70
C ALA A 53 -4.28 9.39 -25.10
N ARG A 54 -4.06 8.07 -25.04
CA ARG A 54 -4.78 7.19 -24.11
C ARG A 54 -4.60 7.74 -22.68
N LEU A 55 -5.70 8.14 -22.05
CA LEU A 55 -5.77 8.37 -20.60
C LEU A 55 -5.22 7.11 -19.92
N ARG A 56 -4.07 7.23 -19.26
CA ARG A 56 -3.43 6.09 -18.59
C ARG A 56 -4.28 5.72 -17.39
N THR A 57 -4.73 4.48 -17.33
CA THR A 57 -5.43 3.98 -16.14
C THR A 57 -4.47 3.94 -14.95
N HIS A 58 -4.99 3.88 -13.72
CA HIS A 58 -4.14 3.72 -12.53
C HIS A 58 -3.20 2.51 -12.66
N THR A 59 -3.71 1.43 -13.24
CA THR A 59 -2.99 0.19 -13.54
C THR A 59 -1.85 0.42 -14.54
N ASP A 60 -2.07 1.17 -15.61
CA ASP A 60 -1.03 1.49 -16.60
C ASP A 60 0.11 2.33 -15.98
N ILE A 61 -0.24 3.27 -15.10
CA ILE A 61 0.75 4.10 -14.39
C ILE A 61 1.55 3.25 -13.41
N PHE A 62 0.90 2.35 -12.67
CA PHE A 62 1.57 1.41 -11.76
C PHE A 62 2.58 0.54 -12.51
N TYR A 63 2.17 -0.13 -13.59
CA TYR A 63 3.07 -1.02 -14.36
C TYR A 63 4.20 -0.26 -15.07
N ALA A 64 3.92 0.93 -15.60
CA ALA A 64 4.96 1.78 -16.18
C ALA A 64 5.99 2.22 -15.13
N THR A 65 5.53 2.60 -13.94
CA THR A 65 6.42 3.02 -12.83
C THR A 65 7.22 1.84 -12.31
N LYS A 66 6.57 0.69 -12.08
CA LYS A 66 7.19 -0.58 -11.73
C LYS A 66 8.32 -0.95 -12.70
N SER A 67 8.04 -0.94 -14.00
CA SER A 67 9.02 -1.29 -15.04
C SER A 67 10.21 -0.32 -15.04
N LYS A 68 9.96 0.99 -14.85
CA LYS A 68 11.00 2.00 -14.78
C LYS A 68 11.91 1.83 -13.56
N ILE A 69 11.36 1.48 -12.39
CA ILE A 69 12.13 1.26 -11.16
C ILE A 69 12.93 -0.05 -11.27
N ALA A 70 12.32 -1.14 -11.75
CA ALA A 70 13.00 -2.41 -11.95
C ALA A 70 14.24 -2.25 -12.84
N GLY A 71 14.11 -1.54 -13.97
CA GLY A 71 15.23 -1.29 -14.88
C GLY A 71 16.37 -0.41 -14.31
N ARG A 72 16.20 0.24 -13.15
CA ARG A 72 17.27 0.96 -12.45
C ARG A 72 18.10 0.04 -11.55
N ILE A 73 17.49 -0.99 -10.95
CA ILE A 73 18.20 -1.97 -10.13
C ILE A 73 19.25 -2.69 -10.97
N ASP A 74 18.88 -3.11 -12.19
CA ASP A 74 19.77 -3.82 -13.11
C ASP A 74 20.96 -2.97 -13.59
N LYS A 75 20.84 -1.63 -13.52
CA LYS A 75 21.88 -0.67 -13.95
C LYS A 75 22.78 -0.18 -12.82
N GLN A 76 22.43 -0.41 -11.56
CA GLN A 76 23.15 0.13 -10.40
C GLN A 76 24.09 -0.88 -9.71
N ALA A 77 24.26 -2.08 -10.27
CA ALA A 77 25.36 -2.96 -9.91
C ALA A 77 26.71 -2.36 -10.39
N GLY A 78 27.25 -1.36 -9.67
CA GLY A 78 28.62 -0.89 -9.89
C GLY A 78 28.90 0.61 -9.82
N ARG A 79 27.98 1.49 -9.43
CA ARG A 79 28.30 2.93 -9.26
C ARG A 79 27.68 3.52 -7.99
N GLY A 80 28.53 3.84 -7.02
CA GLY A 80 28.22 4.83 -5.99
C GLY A 80 28.36 6.22 -6.59
N MET A 81 27.32 7.05 -6.46
CA MET A 81 27.41 8.46 -6.86
C MET A 81 26.47 9.35 -6.04
N ALA A 82 26.87 10.62 -6.00
CA ALA A 82 26.54 11.64 -5.04
C ALA A 82 25.05 11.94 -4.84
N LEU A 83 24.73 12.29 -3.58
CA LEU A 83 23.50 12.96 -3.20
C LEU A 83 23.45 14.30 -3.95
N ALA A 84 22.39 14.49 -4.75
CA ALA A 84 22.08 15.80 -5.30
C ALA A 84 21.51 16.67 -4.16
N GLU A 85 22.28 17.67 -3.74
CA GLU A 85 21.79 18.74 -2.88
C GLU A 85 21.08 19.83 -3.71
N GLY A 86 19.93 20.25 -3.22
CA GLY A 86 19.03 21.26 -3.80
C GLY A 86 17.59 20.87 -3.45
N ASN A 87 16.75 21.64 -2.79
CA ASN A 87 16.61 23.10 -2.68
C ASN A 87 15.83 23.36 -1.38
N GLY A 88 16.07 24.47 -0.67
CA GLY A 88 15.42 24.91 0.59
C GLY A 88 14.39 23.97 1.21
N ALA A 89 14.81 23.13 2.17
CA ALA A 89 13.96 22.14 2.82
C ALA A 89 12.74 22.83 3.45
N ALA A 90 11.57 22.66 2.82
CA ALA A 90 10.31 22.98 3.46
C ALA A 90 10.24 22.18 4.77
N ILE A 91 10.10 22.88 5.89
CA ILE A 91 10.02 22.27 7.21
C ILE A 91 8.85 21.29 7.19
N PHE A 92 9.10 20.06 7.65
CA PHE A 92 8.05 19.04 7.75
C PHE A 92 6.93 19.54 8.68
N GLY A 93 5.77 19.82 8.09
CA GLY A 93 4.68 20.54 8.73
C GLY A 93 3.82 19.67 9.64
N GLU A 94 2.99 20.33 10.46
CA GLU A 94 2.02 19.69 11.35
C GLU A 94 1.00 18.85 10.58
N GLU A 95 0.51 19.37 9.45
CA GLU A 95 -0.43 18.66 8.58
C GLU A 95 0.20 17.39 7.99
N GLN A 96 1.48 17.43 7.61
CA GLN A 96 2.20 16.26 7.10
C GLN A 96 2.35 15.19 8.19
N GLU A 97 2.71 15.57 9.41
CA GLU A 97 2.76 14.65 10.55
C GLU A 97 1.38 14.04 10.81
N ALA A 98 0.34 14.87 10.87
CA ALA A 98 -1.02 14.43 11.13
C ALA A 98 -1.50 13.41 10.09
N LEU A 99 -1.20 13.61 8.80
CA LEU A 99 -1.55 12.66 7.73
C LEU A 99 -0.86 11.30 7.94
N VAL A 100 0.43 11.30 8.28
CA VAL A 100 1.20 10.07 8.53
C VAL A 100 0.68 9.35 9.77
N LEU A 101 0.51 10.05 10.89
CA LEU A 101 0.04 9.46 12.15
C LEU A 101 -1.39 8.93 12.04
N LYS A 102 -2.31 9.69 11.42
CA LYS A 102 -3.72 9.31 11.25
C LYS A 102 -3.84 8.07 10.36
N SER A 103 -3.14 8.03 9.23
CA SER A 103 -3.15 6.85 8.36
C SER A 103 -2.52 5.63 9.04
N TRP A 104 -1.39 5.79 9.72
CA TRP A 104 -0.76 4.69 10.46
C TRP A 104 -1.67 4.14 11.56
N ALA A 105 -2.38 5.00 12.28
CA ALA A 105 -3.31 4.60 13.34
C ALA A 105 -4.44 3.68 12.86
N LEU A 106 -4.90 3.85 11.61
CA LEU A 106 -5.89 2.97 10.98
C LEU A 106 -5.26 1.64 10.54
N MET A 107 -4.07 1.72 9.92
CA MET A 107 -3.37 0.57 9.34
C MET A 107 -2.82 -0.40 10.39
N LYS A 108 -2.35 0.10 11.54
CA LYS A 108 -1.61 -0.72 12.52
C LYS A 108 -2.37 -1.93 13.08
N LYS A 109 -3.70 -1.93 13.00
CA LYS A 109 -4.55 -3.06 13.44
C LYS A 109 -4.40 -4.29 12.52
N ASP A 110 -4.12 -4.07 11.24
CA ASP A 110 -3.91 -5.14 10.23
C ASP A 110 -2.42 -5.28 9.84
N SER A 111 -1.55 -4.85 10.75
CA SER A 111 -0.11 -4.73 10.56
C SER A 111 0.57 -5.99 10.01
N ALA A 112 0.16 -7.18 10.47
CA ALA A 112 0.71 -8.44 9.99
C ALA A 112 0.44 -8.70 8.50
N ASN A 113 -0.78 -8.43 8.02
CA ASN A 113 -1.15 -8.62 6.62
C ASN A 113 -0.56 -7.51 5.74
N LEU A 114 -0.52 -6.27 6.22
CA LEU A 114 0.13 -5.17 5.53
C LEU A 114 1.62 -5.43 5.31
N GLY A 115 2.31 -5.94 6.32
CA GLY A 115 3.73 -6.28 6.21
C GLY A 115 4.00 -7.36 5.15
N LEU A 116 3.11 -8.34 5.04
CA LEU A 116 3.17 -9.36 3.99
C LEU A 116 2.92 -8.76 2.60
N ARG A 117 1.83 -7.99 2.42
CA ARG A 117 1.51 -7.33 1.13
C ARG A 117 2.65 -6.43 0.66
N PHE A 118 3.23 -5.67 1.58
CA PHE A 118 4.40 -4.82 1.32
C PHE A 118 5.57 -5.61 0.73
N PHE A 119 5.94 -6.74 1.32
CA PHE A 119 7.05 -7.54 0.80
C PHE A 119 6.72 -8.28 -0.48
N LEU A 120 5.49 -8.77 -0.64
CA LEU A 120 5.03 -9.34 -1.89
C LEU A 120 5.20 -8.34 -3.04
N LYS A 121 4.82 -7.07 -2.83
CA LYS A 121 5.05 -6.00 -3.82
C LYS A 121 6.53 -5.77 -4.11
N ILE A 122 7.38 -5.69 -3.08
CA ILE A 122 8.84 -5.54 -3.27
C ILE A 122 9.36 -6.65 -4.18
N PHE A 123 9.00 -7.89 -3.90
CA PHE A 123 9.48 -9.04 -4.65
C PHE A 123 8.85 -9.21 -6.03
N GLU A 124 7.66 -8.64 -6.24
CA GLU A 124 7.03 -8.56 -7.55
C GLU A 124 7.75 -7.55 -8.48
N ILE A 125 8.32 -6.50 -7.90
CA ILE A 125 9.07 -5.45 -8.62
C ILE A 125 10.54 -5.85 -8.80
N ALA A 126 11.15 -6.41 -7.76
CA ALA A 126 12.54 -6.82 -7.70
C ALA A 126 12.66 -8.24 -7.14
N PRO A 127 12.45 -9.29 -7.96
CA PRO A 127 12.53 -10.68 -7.50
C PRO A 127 13.88 -11.05 -6.88
N SER A 128 14.96 -10.47 -7.38
CA SER A 128 16.33 -10.64 -6.86
C SER A 128 16.46 -10.21 -5.40
N ALA A 129 15.66 -9.25 -4.93
CA ALA A 129 15.70 -8.77 -3.55
C ALA A 129 15.37 -9.87 -2.52
N LYS A 130 14.63 -10.94 -2.92
CA LYS A 130 14.39 -12.10 -2.05
C LYS A 130 15.69 -12.71 -1.54
N GLN A 131 16.72 -12.76 -2.39
CA GLN A 131 18.01 -13.40 -2.11
C GLN A 131 18.85 -12.64 -1.07
N MET A 132 18.52 -11.38 -0.81
CA MET A 132 19.18 -10.53 0.17
C MET A 132 18.73 -10.84 1.60
N PHE A 133 17.54 -11.41 1.76
CA PHE A 133 17.04 -11.85 3.06
C PHE A 133 17.52 -13.27 3.31
N SER A 134 18.56 -13.44 4.14
CA SER A 134 19.12 -14.77 4.42
C SER A 134 18.09 -15.76 5.00
N PHE A 135 17.08 -15.25 5.72
CA PHE A 135 15.98 -16.07 6.24
C PHE A 135 14.93 -16.46 5.20
N LEU A 136 15.03 -15.97 3.97
CA LEU A 136 14.20 -16.38 2.83
C LEU A 136 14.98 -17.23 1.84
N ARG A 137 16.23 -16.86 1.54
CA ARG A 137 17.07 -17.58 0.57
C ARG A 137 17.22 -19.06 0.90
N ASP A 138 17.42 -19.36 2.18
CA ASP A 138 17.76 -20.70 2.65
C ASP A 138 16.55 -21.39 3.34
N SER A 139 15.31 -21.01 2.96
CA SER A 139 14.09 -21.40 3.68
C SER A 139 12.97 -21.90 2.77
N ASP A 140 12.40 -23.06 3.10
CA ASP A 140 11.18 -23.61 2.48
C ASP A 140 9.88 -23.03 3.06
N VAL A 141 9.97 -22.20 4.10
CA VAL A 141 8.81 -21.57 4.73
C VAL A 141 8.16 -20.56 3.75
N PRO A 142 6.86 -20.71 3.42
CA PRO A 142 6.15 -19.73 2.61
C PRO A 142 6.25 -18.32 3.19
N LEU A 143 6.33 -17.31 2.32
CA LEU A 143 6.53 -15.91 2.73
C LEU A 143 5.49 -15.44 3.76
N GLU A 144 4.26 -15.90 3.61
CA GLU A 144 3.10 -15.59 4.46
C GLU A 144 3.27 -16.10 5.89
N LYS A 145 4.05 -17.17 6.06
CA LYS A 145 4.30 -17.83 7.35
C LYS A 145 5.62 -17.40 7.97
N ASN A 146 6.45 -16.58 7.30
CA ASN A 146 7.76 -16.19 7.82
C ASN A 146 7.66 -15.02 8.83
N PRO A 147 7.94 -15.23 10.13
CA PRO A 147 7.79 -14.19 11.16
C PRO A 147 8.87 -13.09 11.07
N LYS A 148 10.05 -13.41 10.53
CA LYS A 148 11.16 -12.43 10.38
C LYS A 148 10.81 -11.38 9.32
N LEU A 149 10.13 -11.80 8.25
CA LEU A 149 9.64 -10.90 7.21
C LEU A 149 8.64 -9.89 7.77
N LYS A 150 7.65 -10.37 8.53
CA LYS A 150 6.64 -9.52 9.19
C LYS A 150 7.28 -8.51 10.14
N THR A 151 8.25 -8.95 10.94
CA THR A 151 8.97 -8.09 11.89
C THR A 151 9.75 -6.98 11.17
N HIS A 152 10.44 -7.32 10.08
CA HIS A 152 11.16 -6.33 9.29
C HIS A 152 10.20 -5.31 8.66
N ALA A 153 9.10 -5.77 8.08
CA ALA A 153 8.10 -4.88 7.49
C ALA A 153 7.60 -3.88 8.52
N MET A 154 7.25 -4.34 9.72
CA MET A 154 6.78 -3.47 10.79
C MET A 154 7.81 -2.44 11.22
N SER A 155 9.09 -2.83 11.26
CA SER A 155 10.16 -1.89 11.54
C SER A 155 10.21 -0.76 10.51
N VAL A 156 10.02 -1.06 9.21
CA VAL A 156 9.99 -0.03 8.15
C VAL A 156 8.83 0.95 8.34
N PHE A 157 7.60 0.44 8.56
CA PHE A 157 6.43 1.30 8.78
C PHE A 157 6.58 2.17 10.04
N VAL A 158 6.94 1.55 11.17
CA VAL A 158 7.07 2.25 12.45
C VAL A 158 8.17 3.29 12.39
N MET A 159 9.36 2.94 11.92
CA MET A 159 10.48 3.90 11.85
C MET A 159 10.19 5.05 10.88
N THR A 160 9.47 4.80 9.78
CA THR A 160 9.05 5.89 8.87
C THR A 160 8.03 6.81 9.54
N CYS A 161 7.09 6.25 10.31
CA CYS A 161 6.12 7.02 11.10
C CYS A 161 6.80 7.85 12.19
N GLU A 162 7.76 7.27 12.91
CA GLU A 162 8.57 7.98 13.91
C GLU A 162 9.43 9.07 13.26
N ALA A 163 9.98 8.84 12.07
CA ALA A 163 10.73 9.84 11.33
C ALA A 163 9.87 11.08 11.01
N ALA A 164 8.59 10.90 10.64
CA ALA A 164 7.67 12.03 10.44
C ALA A 164 7.53 12.89 11.71
N ALA A 165 7.31 12.25 12.86
CA ALA A 165 7.21 12.95 14.15
C ALA A 165 8.53 13.67 14.53
N GLN A 166 9.66 13.03 14.27
CA GLN A 166 10.99 13.61 14.53
C GLN A 166 11.27 14.81 13.62
N LEU A 167 10.92 14.72 12.34
CA LEU A 167 11.07 15.81 11.38
C LEU A 167 10.24 17.02 11.78
N ARG A 168 8.98 16.82 12.18
CA ARG A 168 8.14 17.91 12.69
C ARG A 168 8.74 18.54 13.94
N LYS A 169 9.15 17.73 14.91
CA LYS A 169 9.62 18.21 16.21
C LYS A 169 11.01 18.85 16.17
N ALA A 170 11.92 18.30 15.39
CA ALA A 170 13.36 18.61 15.45
C ALA A 170 13.97 19.03 14.10
N GLY A 171 13.19 19.04 13.02
CA GLY A 171 13.67 19.36 11.66
C GLY A 171 14.59 18.30 11.05
N LYS A 172 14.83 17.19 11.73
CA LYS A 172 15.71 16.10 11.28
C LYS A 172 15.33 14.77 11.94
N VAL A 173 15.79 13.68 11.34
CA VAL A 173 15.72 12.34 11.95
C VAL A 173 16.65 12.30 13.17
N THR A 174 16.13 11.84 14.31
CA THR A 174 16.83 11.79 15.61
C THR A 174 16.93 10.36 16.17
N VAL A 175 16.85 9.36 15.29
CA VAL A 175 17.13 7.95 15.62
C VAL A 175 18.52 7.86 16.27
N ARG A 176 18.62 7.12 17.38
CA ARG A 176 19.89 6.95 18.12
C ARG A 176 21.00 6.50 17.18
N GLU A 177 22.17 7.12 17.32
CA GLU A 177 23.34 6.86 16.47
C GLU A 177 23.73 5.37 16.43
N THR A 178 23.71 4.69 17.57
CA THR A 178 23.97 3.24 17.67
C THR A 178 23.00 2.41 16.83
N THR A 179 21.74 2.84 16.73
CA THR A 179 20.72 2.19 15.91
C THR A 179 20.98 2.46 14.42
N LEU A 180 21.29 3.70 14.03
CA LEU A 180 21.61 4.06 12.65
C LEU A 180 22.86 3.31 12.16
N LYS A 181 23.93 3.26 12.95
CA LYS A 181 25.14 2.47 12.66
C LYS A 181 24.83 1.00 12.42
N ARG A 182 24.04 0.38 13.30
CA ARG A 182 23.61 -1.03 13.13
C ARG A 182 22.79 -1.23 11.86
N LEU A 183 21.85 -0.32 11.57
CA LEU A 183 21.03 -0.40 10.36
C LEU A 183 21.87 -0.23 9.10
N GLY A 184 22.69 0.82 9.03
CA GLY A 184 23.58 1.09 7.90
C GLY A 184 24.52 -0.07 7.62
N ALA A 185 25.21 -0.58 8.65
CA ALA A 185 26.09 -1.75 8.52
C ALA A 185 25.34 -3.00 8.03
N THR A 186 24.12 -3.23 8.51
CA THR A 186 23.29 -4.37 8.07
C THR A 186 22.89 -4.22 6.60
N HIS A 187 22.38 -3.06 6.19
CA HIS A 187 21.98 -2.83 4.80
C HIS A 187 23.19 -2.88 3.85
N PHE A 188 24.34 -2.36 4.27
CA PHE A 188 25.60 -2.47 3.54
C PHE A 188 26.04 -3.94 3.37
N LYS A 189 26.06 -4.72 4.47
CA LYS A 189 26.45 -6.14 4.46
C LYS A 189 25.63 -6.98 3.47
N TYR A 190 24.33 -6.70 3.34
CA TYR A 190 23.44 -7.44 2.45
C TYR A 190 23.38 -6.86 1.03
N GLY A 191 24.22 -5.89 0.69
CA GLY A 191 24.29 -5.32 -0.66
C GLY A 191 23.08 -4.46 -1.03
N VAL A 192 22.39 -3.88 -0.04
CA VAL A 192 21.31 -2.92 -0.32
C VAL A 192 21.90 -1.71 -1.02
N ALA A 193 21.20 -1.29 -2.07
CA ALA A 193 21.63 -0.24 -2.97
C ALA A 193 20.46 0.72 -3.21
N ASP A 194 20.74 1.85 -3.84
CA ASP A 194 19.76 2.92 -4.03
C ASP A 194 18.46 2.47 -4.70
N GLY A 195 18.55 1.67 -5.77
CA GLY A 195 17.38 1.09 -6.42
C GLY A 195 16.50 0.23 -5.50
N HIS A 196 17.09 -0.43 -4.49
CA HIS A 196 16.33 -1.20 -3.51
C HIS A 196 15.51 -0.29 -2.58
N PHE A 197 16.06 0.87 -2.17
CA PHE A 197 15.30 1.87 -1.40
C PHE A 197 14.18 2.50 -2.25
N GLU A 198 14.41 2.72 -3.55
CA GLU A 198 13.36 3.20 -4.45
C GLU A 198 12.19 2.20 -4.58
N VAL A 199 12.49 0.91 -4.77
CA VAL A 199 11.47 -0.15 -4.78
C VAL A 199 10.72 -0.19 -3.45
N THR A 200 11.45 -0.12 -2.34
CA THR A 200 10.87 -0.16 -1.00
C THR A 200 9.94 1.03 -0.77
N ARG A 201 10.33 2.25 -1.16
CA ARG A 201 9.46 3.44 -1.09
C ARG A 201 8.20 3.26 -1.92
N PHE A 202 8.33 2.80 -3.16
CA PHE A 202 7.19 2.59 -4.04
C PHE A 202 6.22 1.55 -3.46
N ALA A 203 6.73 0.39 -3.03
CA ALA A 203 5.92 -0.65 -2.41
C ALA A 203 5.24 -0.18 -1.11
N LEU A 204 5.93 0.62 -0.30
CA LEU A 204 5.38 1.23 0.92
C LEU A 204 4.17 2.10 0.59
N LEU A 205 4.32 3.06 -0.33
CA LEU A 205 3.26 3.99 -0.69
C LEU A 205 2.04 3.29 -1.32
N GLU A 206 2.27 2.30 -2.19
CA GLU A 206 1.18 1.52 -2.79
C GLU A 206 0.46 0.66 -1.74
N THR A 207 1.19 0.08 -0.78
CA THR A 207 0.58 -0.67 0.33
C THR A 207 -0.29 0.23 1.20
N ILE A 208 0.19 1.45 1.52
CA ILE A 208 -0.59 2.42 2.29
C ILE A 208 -1.85 2.83 1.53
N LYS A 209 -1.71 3.15 0.24
CA LYS A 209 -2.83 3.53 -0.61
C LYS A 209 -3.93 2.45 -0.63
N GLU A 210 -3.56 1.19 -0.78
CA GLU A 210 -4.51 0.06 -0.83
C GLU A 210 -5.11 -0.29 0.54
N ALA A 211 -4.44 0.08 1.63
CA ALA A 211 -4.90 -0.19 2.99
C ALA A 211 -5.89 0.84 3.52
N LEU A 212 -5.89 2.04 2.95
CA LEU A 212 -6.74 3.15 3.38
C LEU A 212 -8.04 3.22 2.59
N PRO A 213 -9.11 3.78 3.18
CA PRO A 213 -10.29 4.21 2.44
C PRO A 213 -9.90 5.14 1.27
N ALA A 214 -10.56 4.98 0.13
CA ALA A 214 -10.19 5.68 -1.11
C ALA A 214 -10.27 7.20 -1.01
N ASP A 215 -11.18 7.72 -0.18
CA ASP A 215 -11.39 9.14 0.11
C ASP A 215 -10.33 9.73 1.06
N MET A 216 -9.57 8.89 1.76
CA MET A 216 -8.53 9.32 2.69
C MET A 216 -7.15 9.44 2.04
N TRP A 217 -6.88 8.69 0.97
CA TRP A 217 -5.60 8.76 0.28
C TRP A 217 -5.52 10.03 -0.58
N SER A 218 -4.53 10.87 -0.30
CA SER A 218 -4.31 12.13 -1.02
C SER A 218 -2.87 12.28 -1.50
N LEU A 219 -2.63 13.25 -2.39
CA LEU A 219 -1.29 13.57 -2.87
C LEU A 219 -0.40 14.10 -1.73
N GLU A 220 -0.97 14.87 -0.83
CA GLU A 220 -0.32 15.42 0.36
C GLU A 220 0.12 14.28 1.30
N MET A 221 -0.76 13.29 1.52
CA MET A 221 -0.41 12.11 2.33
C MET A 221 0.71 11.30 1.69
N LYS A 222 0.64 11.07 0.37
CA LYS A 222 1.71 10.42 -0.40
C LYS A 222 3.04 11.14 -0.22
N ASN A 223 3.03 12.47 -0.32
CA ASN A 223 4.22 13.30 -0.18
C ASN A 223 4.76 13.30 1.25
N ALA A 224 3.90 13.33 2.27
CA ALA A 224 4.29 13.27 3.67
C ALA A 224 4.99 11.93 4.02
N TRP A 225 4.40 10.80 3.64
CA TRP A 225 5.02 9.48 3.83
C TRP A 225 6.34 9.35 3.04
N SER A 226 6.35 9.85 1.81
CA SER A 226 7.53 9.88 0.97
C SER A 226 8.68 10.65 1.63
N GLU A 227 8.41 11.85 2.12
CA GLU A 227 9.44 12.70 2.71
C GLU A 227 10.00 12.08 4.00
N ALA A 228 9.12 11.60 4.87
CA ALA A 228 9.54 10.90 6.09
C ALA A 228 10.43 9.69 5.78
N TYR A 229 10.05 8.91 4.76
CA TYR A 229 10.85 7.76 4.30
C TYR A 229 12.21 8.20 3.73
N ASN A 230 12.23 9.22 2.87
CA ASN A 230 13.45 9.71 2.23
C ASN A 230 14.47 10.21 3.26
N GLN A 231 14.02 10.97 4.25
CA GLN A 231 14.87 11.49 5.32
C GLN A 231 15.42 10.37 6.22
N LEU A 232 14.59 9.36 6.53
CA LEU A 232 15.06 8.18 7.24
C LEU A 232 16.11 7.41 6.44
N VAL A 233 15.87 7.18 5.15
CA VAL A 233 16.83 6.51 4.27
C VAL A 233 18.12 7.31 4.13
N ALA A 234 18.05 8.63 4.02
CA ALA A 234 19.25 9.48 3.99
C ALA A 234 20.09 9.28 5.26
N ALA A 235 19.47 9.26 6.44
CA ALA A 235 20.16 8.99 7.70
C ALA A 235 20.76 7.57 7.76
N ILE A 236 20.07 6.55 7.24
CA ILE A 236 20.60 5.18 7.17
C ILE A 236 21.79 5.10 6.20
N LYS A 237 21.69 5.72 5.02
CA LYS A 237 22.73 5.71 3.98
C LYS A 237 24.03 6.36 4.43
N GLN A 238 23.99 7.37 5.30
CA GLN A 238 25.19 7.96 5.92
C GLN A 238 26.00 6.93 6.73
N GLU A 239 25.35 5.86 7.20
CA GLU A 239 25.96 4.76 7.94
C GLU A 239 26.12 3.47 7.11
N MET A 240 25.77 3.48 5.81
CA MET A 240 25.98 2.35 4.90
C MET A 240 27.42 2.32 4.38
N LYS A 241 28.35 2.07 5.30
CA LYS A 241 29.79 1.98 5.06
C LYS A 241 30.35 0.72 5.73
N PRO A 242 31.54 0.23 5.34
CA PRO A 242 32.23 -0.81 6.08
C PRO A 242 32.35 -0.43 7.56
N ALA A 243 32.19 -1.39 8.46
CA ALA A 243 32.43 -1.13 9.88
C ALA A 243 33.89 -0.67 10.06
N ALA A 244 34.08 0.48 10.71
CA ALA A 244 35.38 1.00 11.10
C ALA A 244 35.95 0.21 12.28
#